data_AF-A0A5B9W5A5-F1
#
_entry.id   AF-A0A5B9W5A5-F1
#
_cell.length_a   1.000
_cell.length_b   1.000
_cell.length_c   1.000
_cell.angle_alpha   90.00
_cell.angle_beta   90.00
_cell.angle_gamma   90.00
#
_symmetry.space_group_name_H-M   'P 1'
#
loop_
_entity.id
_entity.type
_entity.pdbx_description
1 polymer ?
#
loop_
_entity_poly.entity_id
_entity_poly.type
_entity_poly.pdbx_seq_one_letter_code
_entity_poly.pdbx_strand_id
1 'polypeptide(L)'
;MVSDSSPGVSDVPAGVRRRNPAAVALLGGLAAGLVAFGLGEVLYGWFPEAGESGSLNGAPVVLNTARTHAIATTRNAALEYAVLGCGLGLVMGLAGGLAGGDLRRGVAAGSFGLLLGGLAGAGLPLALVRPFLSYYQAQVYQDMMIPLAMHGTFWGVLGLIGGLAFGIGRGRGGIARLAILGLVGALVGTAVYEVVGIFLDPLAETAEPLSKTVATRLLARMAVALGTAATIALGLDGTPPGGTRTPK
;
A
#
# COMPACT_ATOMS: atom_id res chain seq x y z
N MET A 1 -8.52 -50.32 -53.22
CA MET A 1 -8.15 -50.67 -51.83
C MET A 1 -6.71 -50.22 -51.62
N VAL A 2 -6.50 -49.04 -51.05
CA VAL A 2 -5.18 -48.60 -50.56
C VAL A 2 -5.40 -48.21 -49.11
N SER A 3 -4.70 -48.94 -48.24
CA SER A 3 -4.79 -48.86 -46.79
C SER A 3 -4.29 -47.53 -46.28
N ASP A 4 -5.15 -46.92 -45.48
CA ASP A 4 -4.90 -45.86 -44.53
C ASP A 4 -3.80 -46.25 -43.53
N SER A 5 -2.96 -45.29 -43.15
CA SER A 5 -2.13 -45.30 -41.91
C SER A 5 -1.31 -44.02 -41.83
N SER A 6 -1.98 -42.88 -41.69
CA SER A 6 -1.31 -41.71 -41.10
C SER A 6 -1.31 -41.87 -39.57
N PRO A 7 -0.16 -42.09 -38.91
CA PRO A 7 -0.11 -42.15 -37.45
C PRO A 7 -0.52 -40.78 -36.89
N GLY A 8 -1.68 -40.76 -36.25
CA GLY A 8 -2.21 -39.60 -35.54
C GLY A 8 -1.30 -39.21 -34.40
N VAL A 9 -0.45 -38.22 -34.64
CA VAL A 9 0.26 -37.47 -33.59
C VAL A 9 -0.73 -36.46 -33.02
N SER A 10 -1.52 -36.89 -32.04
CA SER A 10 -2.23 -35.96 -31.16
C SER A 10 -1.25 -35.43 -30.11
N ASP A 11 -0.32 -34.57 -30.56
CA ASP A 11 0.47 -33.71 -29.68
C ASP A 11 -0.50 -32.74 -29.00
N VAL A 12 -1.12 -33.16 -27.91
CA VAL A 12 -1.86 -32.28 -27.00
C VAL A 12 -0.80 -31.37 -26.38
N PRO A 13 -0.73 -30.08 -26.76
CA PRO A 13 0.32 -29.22 -26.27
C PRO A 13 0.22 -29.12 -24.75
N ALA A 14 1.37 -29.26 -24.08
CA ALA A 14 1.51 -29.20 -22.63
C ALA A 14 0.62 -28.09 -22.04
N GLY A 15 -0.36 -28.50 -21.24
CA GLY A 15 -1.40 -27.63 -20.73
C GLY A 15 -0.81 -26.40 -20.04
N VAL A 16 -1.01 -25.23 -20.64
CA VAL A 16 -0.65 -23.94 -20.04
C VAL A 16 -1.49 -23.78 -18.77
N ARG A 17 -0.88 -24.03 -17.60
CA ARG A 17 -1.52 -23.82 -16.30
C ARG A 17 -2.06 -22.40 -16.24
N ARG A 18 -3.39 -22.25 -16.20
CA ARG A 18 -4.04 -20.95 -15.97
C ARG A 18 -3.60 -20.46 -14.59
N ARG A 19 -2.91 -19.32 -14.55
CA ARG A 19 -2.50 -18.67 -13.30
C ARG A 19 -3.76 -18.21 -12.58
N ASN A 20 -3.86 -18.50 -11.28
CA ASN A 20 -4.92 -17.98 -10.43
C ASN A 20 -4.64 -16.49 -10.13
N PRO A 21 -5.42 -15.54 -10.69
CA PRO A 21 -5.12 -14.12 -10.57
C PRO A 21 -5.32 -13.59 -9.14
N ALA A 22 -6.20 -14.22 -8.35
CA ALA A 22 -6.39 -13.89 -6.94
C ALA A 22 -5.13 -14.23 -6.12
N ALA A 23 -4.55 -15.41 -6.36
CA ALA A 23 -3.28 -15.80 -5.73
C ALA A 23 -2.13 -14.85 -6.11
N VAL A 24 -2.05 -14.44 -7.39
CA VAL A 24 -1.04 -13.46 -7.85
C VAL A 24 -1.21 -12.11 -7.16
N ALA A 25 -2.45 -11.63 -6.96
CA ALA A 25 -2.72 -10.40 -6.24
C ALA A 25 -2.26 -10.48 -4.77
N LEU A 26 -2.61 -11.57 -4.07
CA LEU A 26 -2.23 -11.78 -2.67
C LEU A 26 -0.71 -11.86 -2.48
N LEU A 27 -0.02 -12.61 -3.34
CA LEU A 27 1.45 -12.67 -3.32
C LEU A 27 2.07 -11.31 -3.63
N GLY A 28 1.46 -10.54 -4.52
CA GLY A 28 1.85 -9.15 -4.78
C GLY A 28 1.71 -8.25 -3.56
N GLY A 29 0.58 -8.30 -2.85
CA GLY A 29 0.37 -7.56 -1.61
C GLY A 29 1.37 -7.94 -0.51
N LEU A 30 1.62 -9.24 -0.32
CA LEU A 30 2.63 -9.73 0.63
C LEU A 30 4.02 -9.19 0.29
N ALA A 31 4.45 -9.32 -0.96
CA ALA A 31 5.74 -8.82 -1.41
C ALA A 31 5.85 -7.30 -1.26
N ALA A 32 4.80 -6.55 -1.60
CA ALA A 32 4.76 -5.10 -1.45
C ALA A 32 4.92 -4.68 0.03
N GLY A 33 4.19 -5.31 0.94
CA GLY A 33 4.27 -5.02 2.38
C GLY A 33 5.66 -5.29 2.95
N LEU A 34 6.27 -6.42 2.58
CA LEU A 34 7.63 -6.78 3.03
C LEU A 34 8.70 -5.84 2.46
N VAL A 35 8.62 -5.48 1.18
CA VAL A 35 9.56 -4.52 0.55
C VAL A 35 9.42 -3.14 1.20
N ALA A 36 8.18 -2.66 1.37
CA ALA A 36 7.93 -1.38 2.02
C ALA A 36 8.42 -1.37 3.47
N PHE A 37 8.26 -2.48 4.21
CA PHE A 37 8.79 -2.63 5.56
C PHE A 37 10.31 -2.60 5.58
N GLY A 38 10.98 -3.46 4.81
CA GLY A 38 12.44 -3.53 4.80
C GLY A 38 13.10 -2.19 4.44
N LEU A 39 12.60 -1.51 3.39
CA LEU A 39 13.11 -0.20 3.00
C LEU A 39 12.72 0.90 4.00
N GLY A 40 11.51 0.84 4.54
CA GLY A 40 11.03 1.79 5.55
C GLY A 40 11.84 1.73 6.84
N GLU A 41 12.23 0.55 7.31
CA GLU A 41 13.08 0.41 8.51
C GLU A 41 14.50 0.95 8.30
N VAL A 42 15.07 0.76 7.10
CA VAL A 42 16.39 1.35 6.77
C VAL A 42 16.36 2.87 6.78
N LEU A 43 15.20 3.46 6.45
CA LEU A 43 15.00 4.90 6.35
C LEU A 43 14.31 5.50 7.58
N TYR A 44 13.97 4.69 8.57
CA TYR A 44 13.27 5.13 9.78
C TYR A 44 14.14 6.12 10.54
N GLY A 45 13.59 7.30 10.85
CA GLY A 45 14.31 8.34 11.58
C GLY A 45 15.43 9.03 10.79
N TRP A 46 15.44 8.93 9.46
CA TRP A 46 16.43 9.57 8.59
C TRP A 46 16.56 11.08 8.83
N PHE A 47 15.46 11.75 9.19
CA PHE A 47 15.44 13.15 9.57
C PHE A 47 15.31 13.27 11.09
N PRO A 48 16.41 13.50 11.84
CA PRO A 48 16.34 13.68 13.28
C PRO A 48 15.68 15.02 13.65
N GLU A 49 15.13 15.07 14.86
CA GLU A 49 14.64 16.33 15.44
C GLU A 49 15.79 17.30 15.64
N ALA A 50 15.63 18.53 15.14
CA ALA A 50 16.61 19.58 15.42
C ALA A 50 16.45 20.03 16.87
N GLY A 51 17.53 19.99 17.64
CA GLY A 51 17.58 20.57 18.96
C GLY A 51 17.63 22.10 18.86
N GLU A 52 16.77 22.79 19.60
CA GLU A 52 16.79 24.24 19.71
C GLU A 52 17.43 24.62 21.06
N SER A 53 18.39 25.56 21.03
CA SER A 53 18.98 26.10 22.26
C SER A 53 17.94 26.95 22.98
N GLY A 54 17.56 26.52 24.18
CA GLY A 54 16.71 27.25 25.11
C GLY A 54 17.43 27.50 26.43
N SER A 55 16.72 28.13 27.38
CA SER A 55 17.18 28.29 28.76
C SER A 55 16.15 27.69 29.70
N LEU A 56 16.60 26.79 30.58
CA LEU A 56 15.80 26.21 31.65
C LEU A 56 16.44 26.62 32.98
N ASN A 57 15.74 27.45 33.76
CA ASN A 57 16.25 28.03 35.00
C ASN A 57 17.58 28.79 34.81
N GLY A 58 17.75 29.49 33.69
CA GLY A 58 18.96 30.28 33.39
C GLY A 58 20.13 29.47 32.80
N ALA A 59 20.07 28.13 32.81
CA ALA A 59 21.07 27.28 32.19
C ALA A 59 20.73 27.00 30.71
N PRO A 60 21.71 27.09 29.79
CA PRO A 60 21.48 26.73 28.39
C PRO A 60 21.20 25.22 28.29
N VAL A 61 20.07 24.87 27.67
CA VAL A 61 19.67 23.49 27.40
C VAL A 61 19.29 23.34 25.94
N VAL A 62 19.53 22.18 25.35
CA VAL A 62 19.04 21.84 24.01
C VAL A 62 17.74 21.07 24.19
N LEU A 63 16.63 21.65 23.76
CA LEU A 63 15.30 21.05 23.88
C LEU A 63 14.73 20.78 22.48
N ASN A 64 14.01 19.68 22.36
CA ASN A 64 13.18 19.43 21.18
C ASN A 64 11.84 20.13 21.40
N THR A 65 11.50 21.05 20.51
CA THR A 65 10.23 21.78 20.58
C THR A 65 9.17 21.03 19.78
N ALA A 66 7.89 21.25 20.07
CA ALA A 66 6.79 20.67 19.29
C ALA A 66 6.91 20.98 17.79
N ARG A 67 7.50 22.15 17.46
CA ARG A 67 7.79 22.56 16.09
C ARG A 67 8.86 21.67 15.45
N THR A 68 9.99 21.43 16.13
CA THR A 68 11.08 20.62 15.54
C THR A 68 10.67 19.15 15.42
N HIS A 69 9.91 18.62 16.38
CA HIS A 69 9.23 17.32 16.28
C HIS A 69 8.33 17.25 15.05
N ALA A 70 7.37 18.17 14.90
CA ALA A 70 6.44 18.16 13.77
C ALA A 70 7.15 18.23 12.40
N ILE A 71 8.25 18.97 12.29
CA ILE A 71 9.06 19.05 11.07
C ILE A 71 9.72 17.70 10.75
N ALA A 72 10.36 17.06 11.74
CA ALA A 72 11.02 15.77 11.59
C ALA A 72 10.00 14.68 11.25
N THR A 73 8.91 14.58 12.01
CA THR A 73 7.83 13.61 11.79
C THR A 73 7.21 13.76 10.39
N THR A 74 6.95 14.99 9.94
CA THR A 74 6.42 15.23 8.58
C THR A 74 7.36 14.70 7.50
N ARG A 75 8.67 14.92 7.63
CA ARG A 75 9.67 14.49 6.64
C ARG A 75 9.88 12.98 6.65
N ASN A 76 9.98 12.37 7.83
CA ASN A 76 10.09 10.92 7.96
C ASN A 76 8.82 10.24 7.42
N ALA A 77 7.62 10.75 7.76
CA ALA A 77 6.36 10.21 7.25
C ALA A 77 6.27 10.31 5.72
N ALA A 78 6.68 11.44 5.14
CA ALA A 78 6.73 11.61 3.69
C ALA A 78 7.66 10.59 3.03
N LEU A 79 8.85 10.35 3.59
CA LEU A 79 9.81 9.38 3.07
C LEU A 79 9.26 7.96 3.16
N GLU A 80 8.74 7.55 4.31
CA GLU A 80 8.24 6.20 4.53
C GLU A 80 6.99 5.88 3.72
N TYR A 81 6.04 6.81 3.62
CA TYR A 81 4.85 6.59 2.81
C TYR A 81 5.13 6.68 1.33
N ALA A 82 6.14 7.45 0.89
CA ALA A 82 6.63 7.38 -0.48
C ALA A 82 7.17 5.98 -0.81
N VAL A 83 7.96 5.39 0.10
CA VAL A 83 8.46 4.01 -0.05
C VAL A 83 7.31 3.00 -0.12
N LEU A 84 6.33 3.10 0.79
CA LEU A 84 5.13 2.26 0.77
C LEU A 84 4.35 2.41 -0.55
N GLY A 85 4.10 3.65 -0.98
CA GLY A 85 3.39 3.95 -2.22
C GLY A 85 4.12 3.45 -3.46
N CYS A 86 5.43 3.68 -3.55
CA CYS A 86 6.28 3.16 -4.62
C CYS A 86 6.23 1.63 -4.68
N GLY A 87 6.44 0.97 -3.54
CA GLY A 87 6.45 -0.50 -3.45
C GLY A 87 5.10 -1.10 -3.80
N LEU A 88 4.02 -0.58 -3.22
CA LEU A 88 2.66 -1.05 -3.48
C LEU A 88 2.26 -0.84 -4.94
N GLY A 89 2.47 0.35 -5.51
CA GLY A 89 2.15 0.65 -6.90
C GLY A 89 2.94 -0.21 -7.90
N LEU A 90 4.26 -0.35 -7.68
CA LEU A 90 5.12 -1.18 -8.53
C LEU A 90 4.71 -2.64 -8.53
N VAL A 91 4.66 -3.24 -7.35
CA VAL A 91 4.44 -4.68 -7.19
C VAL A 91 3.03 -5.05 -7.61
N MET A 92 2.02 -4.24 -7.29
CA MET A 92 0.65 -4.49 -7.72
C MET A 92 0.47 -4.32 -9.23
N GLY A 93 1.14 -3.36 -9.87
CA GLY A 93 1.14 -3.25 -11.33
C GLY A 93 1.75 -4.46 -12.03
N LEU A 94 2.89 -4.96 -11.52
CA LEU A 94 3.54 -6.19 -12.00
C LEU A 94 2.63 -7.42 -11.80
N ALA A 95 2.04 -7.58 -10.61
CA ALA A 95 1.09 -8.64 -10.31
C ALA A 95 -0.13 -8.58 -11.25
N GLY A 96 -0.63 -7.38 -11.55
CA GLY A 96 -1.66 -7.15 -12.56
C GLY A 96 -1.26 -7.70 -13.93
N GLY A 97 -0.07 -7.33 -14.43
CA GLY A 97 0.45 -7.84 -15.71
C GLY A 97 0.61 -9.35 -15.75
N LEU A 98 1.15 -9.94 -14.67
CA LEU A 98 1.29 -11.39 -14.53
C LEU A 98 -0.06 -12.12 -14.51
N ALA A 99 -1.08 -11.53 -13.88
CA ALA A 99 -2.46 -12.01 -13.88
C ALA A 99 -3.17 -11.80 -15.23
N GLY A 100 -2.77 -10.76 -15.98
CA GLY A 100 -3.24 -10.47 -17.34
C GLY A 100 -2.64 -11.39 -18.41
N GLY A 101 -1.43 -11.88 -18.17
CA GLY A 101 -0.62 -12.65 -19.13
C GLY A 101 0.33 -11.78 -19.96
N ASP A 102 0.53 -10.51 -19.60
CA ASP A 102 1.38 -9.56 -20.33
C ASP A 102 2.32 -8.83 -19.35
N LEU A 103 3.59 -9.24 -19.34
CA LEU A 103 4.60 -8.66 -18.46
C LEU A 103 4.96 -7.23 -18.86
N ARG A 104 4.98 -6.89 -20.16
CA ARG A 104 5.32 -5.53 -20.62
C ARG A 104 4.31 -4.53 -20.09
N ARG A 105 3.04 -4.91 -20.16
CA ARG A 105 1.94 -4.15 -19.56
C ARG A 105 2.07 -4.05 -18.04
N GLY A 106 2.47 -5.12 -17.38
CA GLY A 106 2.76 -5.11 -15.94
C GLY A 106 3.87 -4.14 -15.56
N VAL A 107 4.96 -4.08 -16.32
CA VAL A 107 6.08 -3.15 -16.11
C VAL A 107 5.63 -1.71 -16.32
N ALA A 108 4.89 -1.42 -17.38
CA ALA A 108 4.34 -0.09 -17.63
C ALA A 108 3.39 0.36 -16.50
N ALA A 109 2.48 -0.52 -16.08
CA ALA A 109 1.54 -0.26 -15.00
C ALA A 109 2.24 -0.10 -13.64
N GLY A 110 3.24 -0.94 -13.36
CA GLY A 110 4.04 -0.87 -12.15
C GLY A 110 4.87 0.40 -12.10
N SER A 111 5.47 0.83 -13.21
CA SER A 111 6.21 2.10 -13.29
C SER A 111 5.29 3.30 -13.06
N PHE A 112 4.10 3.28 -13.65
CA PHE A 112 3.07 4.29 -13.39
C PHE A 112 2.66 4.31 -11.92
N GLY A 113 2.37 3.14 -11.34
CA GLY A 113 2.02 2.99 -9.92
C GLY A 113 3.14 3.44 -8.98
N LEU A 114 4.39 3.15 -9.32
CA LEU A 114 5.57 3.57 -8.57
C LEU A 114 5.63 5.10 -8.48
N LEU A 115 5.56 5.77 -9.64
CA LEU A 115 5.65 7.23 -9.70
C LEU A 115 4.47 7.89 -8.98
N LEU A 116 3.25 7.47 -9.29
CA LEU A 116 2.05 8.04 -8.68
C LEU A 116 1.99 7.76 -7.16
N GLY A 117 2.35 6.55 -6.75
CA GLY A 117 2.40 6.13 -5.35
C GLY A 117 3.47 6.87 -4.57
N GLY A 118 4.67 7.05 -5.13
CA GLY A 118 5.73 7.84 -4.51
C GLY A 118 5.36 9.30 -4.35
N LEU A 119 4.78 9.92 -5.39
CA LEU A 119 4.32 11.31 -5.34
C LEU A 119 3.20 11.51 -4.32
N ALA A 120 2.19 10.63 -4.29
CA ALA A 120 1.11 10.71 -3.31
C ALA A 120 1.62 10.43 -1.89
N GLY A 121 2.46 9.41 -1.73
CA GLY A 121 3.04 9.01 -0.45
C GLY A 121 3.95 10.08 0.16
N ALA A 122 4.69 10.83 -0.65
CA ALA A 122 5.46 11.98 -0.18
C ALA A 122 4.57 13.22 0.03
N GLY A 123 3.69 13.51 -0.94
CA GLY A 123 2.92 14.75 -0.97
C GLY A 123 1.88 14.85 0.15
N LEU A 124 1.17 13.76 0.45
CA LEU A 124 0.12 13.78 1.46
C LEU A 124 0.63 14.11 2.87
N PRO A 125 1.72 13.49 3.39
CA PRO A 125 2.26 13.87 4.69
C PRO A 125 2.76 15.31 4.73
N LEU A 126 3.46 15.75 3.67
CA LEU A 126 3.96 17.12 3.57
C LEU A 126 2.82 18.15 3.65
N ALA A 127 1.66 17.83 3.05
CA ALA A 127 0.50 18.70 3.06
C ALA A 127 -0.31 18.63 4.37
N LEU A 128 -0.45 17.45 4.96
CA LEU A 128 -1.49 17.18 5.97
C LEU A 128 -0.98 16.90 7.38
N VAL A 129 0.24 16.38 7.58
CA VAL A 129 0.73 16.00 8.93
C VAL A 129 0.72 17.20 9.88
N ARG A 130 1.19 18.38 9.46
CA ARG A 130 1.21 19.54 10.35
C ARG A 130 -0.20 20.01 10.74
N PRO A 131 -1.16 20.22 9.80
CA PRO A 131 -2.55 20.47 10.15
C PRO A 131 -3.13 19.42 11.11
N PHE A 132 -2.85 18.14 10.87
CA PHE A 132 -3.32 17.05 11.74
C PHE A 132 -2.74 17.15 13.15
N LEU A 133 -1.42 17.34 13.30
CA LEU A 133 -0.78 17.48 14.60
C LEU A 133 -1.29 18.71 15.36
N SER A 134 -1.45 19.85 14.68
CA SER A 134 -2.03 21.05 15.29
C SER A 134 -3.47 20.84 15.75
N TYR A 135 -4.29 20.14 14.95
CA TYR A 135 -5.65 19.79 15.34
C TYR A 135 -5.69 18.80 16.50
N TYR A 136 -4.86 17.75 16.45
CA TYR A 136 -4.75 16.72 17.48
C TYR A 136 -4.32 17.31 18.83
N GLN A 137 -3.32 18.20 18.84
CA GLN A 137 -2.85 18.89 20.06
C GLN A 137 -3.88 19.85 20.66
N ALA A 138 -4.81 20.37 19.84
CA ALA A 138 -5.88 21.24 20.31
C ALA A 138 -7.04 20.47 20.98
N GLN A 139 -7.10 19.14 20.82
CA GLN A 139 -8.15 18.33 21.44
C GLN A 139 -7.80 17.96 22.88
N VAL A 140 -8.78 18.11 23.78
CA VAL A 140 -8.66 17.68 25.18
C VAL A 140 -8.78 16.15 25.30
N TYR A 141 -9.55 15.53 24.40
CA TYR A 141 -9.76 14.09 24.36
C TYR A 141 -9.07 13.49 23.13
N GLN A 142 -8.27 12.45 23.36
CA GLN A 142 -7.61 11.71 22.28
C GLN A 142 -8.61 10.73 21.65
N ASP A 143 -9.35 11.21 20.65
CA ASP A 143 -10.28 10.40 19.88
C ASP A 143 -9.53 9.56 18.83
N MET A 144 -9.82 8.25 18.78
CA MET A 144 -9.32 7.33 17.75
C MET A 144 -9.76 7.71 16.34
N MET A 145 -10.81 8.53 16.18
CA MET A 145 -11.26 9.01 14.88
C MET A 145 -10.22 9.88 14.18
N ILE A 146 -9.39 10.63 14.92
CA ILE A 146 -8.38 11.51 14.30
C ILE A 146 -7.25 10.68 13.67
N PRO A 147 -6.59 9.75 14.40
CA PRO A 147 -5.62 8.84 13.79
C PRO A 147 -6.20 8.00 12.65
N LEU A 148 -7.40 7.44 12.84
CA LEU A 148 -8.07 6.63 11.82
C LEU A 148 -8.32 7.44 10.54
N ALA A 149 -8.75 8.70 10.65
CA ALA A 149 -8.94 9.58 9.50
C ALA A 149 -7.62 9.95 8.82
N MET A 150 -6.57 10.23 9.59
CA MET A 150 -5.23 10.54 9.09
C MET A 150 -4.64 9.34 8.32
N HIS A 151 -4.52 8.18 8.97
CA HIS A 151 -3.99 6.96 8.35
C HIS A 151 -4.89 6.47 7.21
N GLY A 152 -6.20 6.57 7.36
CA GLY A 152 -7.16 6.20 6.32
C GLY A 152 -7.01 7.06 5.07
N THR A 153 -6.76 8.37 5.24
CA THR A 153 -6.49 9.28 4.13
C THR A 153 -5.21 8.90 3.39
N PHE A 154 -4.12 8.68 4.14
CA PHE A 154 -2.83 8.35 3.55
C PHE A 154 -2.85 6.98 2.88
N TRP A 155 -3.18 5.94 3.64
CA TRP A 155 -3.10 4.57 3.18
C TRP A 155 -4.22 4.22 2.20
N GLY A 156 -5.40 4.81 2.35
CA GLY A 156 -6.51 4.67 1.42
C GLY A 156 -6.13 5.12 -0.01
N VAL A 157 -5.50 6.30 -0.14
CA VAL A 157 -5.04 6.79 -1.45
C VAL A 157 -3.96 5.88 -2.03
N LEU A 158 -3.02 5.37 -1.22
CA LEU A 158 -2.01 4.42 -1.69
C LEU A 158 -2.63 3.09 -2.15
N GLY A 159 -3.62 2.57 -1.41
CA GLY A 159 -4.39 1.39 -1.79
C GLY A 159 -5.16 1.59 -3.10
N LEU A 160 -5.76 2.77 -3.30
CA LEU A 160 -6.40 3.16 -4.55
C LEU A 160 -5.41 3.10 -5.72
N ILE A 161 -4.22 3.66 -5.55
CA ILE A 161 -3.15 3.65 -6.55
C ILE A 161 -2.68 2.21 -6.84
N GLY A 162 -2.50 1.39 -5.80
CA GLY A 162 -2.17 -0.03 -5.95
C GLY A 162 -3.22 -0.81 -6.76
N GLY A 163 -4.51 -0.59 -6.46
CA GLY A 163 -5.62 -1.19 -7.21
C GLY A 163 -5.73 -0.70 -8.64
N LEU A 164 -5.49 0.61 -8.87
CA LEU A 164 -5.41 1.21 -10.19
C LEU A 164 -4.27 0.59 -11.01
N ALA A 165 -3.07 0.50 -10.45
CA ALA A 165 -1.90 -0.10 -11.10
C ALA A 165 -2.15 -1.58 -11.44
N PHE A 166 -2.70 -2.37 -10.51
CA PHE A 166 -3.09 -3.75 -10.77
C PHE A 166 -4.10 -3.86 -11.92
N GLY A 167 -5.14 -3.02 -11.91
CA GLY A 167 -6.15 -2.97 -12.96
C GLY A 167 -5.57 -2.61 -14.33
N ILE A 168 -4.69 -1.60 -14.39
CA ILE A 168 -3.98 -1.23 -15.63
C ILE A 168 -3.11 -2.40 -16.09
N GLY A 169 -2.34 -3.02 -15.19
CA GLY A 169 -1.44 -4.14 -15.51
C GLY A 169 -2.18 -5.35 -16.07
N ARG A 170 -3.32 -5.71 -15.47
CA ARG A 170 -4.18 -6.82 -15.92
C ARG A 170 -4.80 -6.57 -17.29
N GLY A 171 -4.95 -5.30 -17.66
CA GLY A 171 -6.25 -4.72 -17.97
C GLY A 171 -7.07 -5.29 -19.11
N ARG A 172 -7.73 -6.37 -18.74
CA ARG A 172 -9.17 -6.52 -18.93
C ARG A 172 -9.88 -5.40 -18.16
N GLY A 173 -11.03 -4.91 -18.66
CA GLY A 173 -11.76 -3.78 -18.07
C GLY A 173 -12.06 -3.91 -16.56
N GLY A 174 -12.65 -2.88 -15.97
CA GLY A 174 -12.90 -2.83 -14.52
C GLY A 174 -11.75 -2.20 -13.72
N ILE A 175 -10.93 -1.37 -14.37
CA ILE A 175 -9.84 -0.60 -13.72
C ILE A 175 -10.36 0.22 -12.54
N ALA A 176 -11.44 0.99 -12.76
CA ALA A 176 -12.05 1.80 -11.71
C ALA A 176 -12.55 0.94 -10.52
N ARG A 177 -13.16 -0.21 -10.80
CA ARG A 177 -13.59 -1.16 -9.77
C ARG A 177 -12.41 -1.67 -8.94
N LEU A 178 -11.31 -2.05 -9.59
CA LEU A 178 -10.11 -2.53 -8.90
C LEU A 178 -9.42 -1.44 -8.07
N ALA A 179 -9.43 -0.20 -8.55
CA ALA A 179 -8.96 0.96 -7.78
C ALA A 179 -9.83 1.18 -6.51
N ILE A 180 -11.16 1.13 -6.64
CA ILE A 180 -12.08 1.25 -5.49
C ILE A 180 -11.88 0.09 -4.50
N LEU A 181 -11.73 -1.14 -5.00
CA LEU A 181 -11.44 -2.29 -4.12
C LEU A 181 -10.11 -2.10 -3.39
N GLY A 182 -9.08 -1.58 -4.06
CA GLY A 182 -7.80 -1.27 -3.43
C GLY A 182 -7.91 -0.23 -2.32
N LEU A 183 -8.70 0.83 -2.53
CA LEU A 183 -9.06 1.83 -1.52
C LEU A 183 -9.74 1.18 -0.31
N VAL A 184 -10.81 0.43 -0.55
CA VAL A 184 -11.58 -0.25 0.51
C VAL A 184 -10.68 -1.19 1.31
N GLY A 185 -9.83 -1.95 0.63
CA GLY A 185 -8.90 -2.88 1.27
C GLY A 185 -7.87 -2.18 2.14
N ALA A 186 -7.32 -1.05 1.68
CA ALA A 186 -6.41 -0.26 2.50
C ALA A 186 -7.10 0.33 3.72
N LEU A 187 -8.34 0.82 3.61
CA LEU A 187 -9.10 1.35 4.74
C LEU A 187 -9.42 0.27 5.79
N VAL A 188 -9.75 -0.95 5.34
CA VAL A 188 -9.90 -2.10 6.24
C VAL A 188 -8.56 -2.41 6.92
N GLY A 189 -7.46 -2.40 6.18
CA GLY A 189 -6.11 -2.54 6.73
C GLY A 189 -5.78 -1.49 7.77
N THR A 190 -6.15 -0.22 7.53
CA THR A 190 -6.01 0.87 8.49
C THR A 190 -6.78 0.57 9.78
N ALA A 191 -8.06 0.20 9.68
CA ALA A 191 -8.87 -0.10 10.86
C ALA A 191 -8.29 -1.28 11.67
N VAL A 192 -7.79 -2.32 10.98
CA VAL A 192 -7.09 -3.44 11.62
C VAL A 192 -5.84 -2.96 12.36
N TYR A 193 -5.01 -2.11 11.73
CA TYR A 193 -3.84 -1.54 12.37
C TYR A 193 -4.19 -0.73 13.62
N GLU A 194 -5.18 0.16 13.56
CA GLU A 194 -5.57 1.00 14.70
C GLU A 194 -6.04 0.16 15.89
N VAL A 195 -6.87 -0.86 15.63
CA VAL A 195 -7.39 -1.72 16.71
C VAL A 195 -6.30 -2.63 17.24
N VAL A 196 -5.60 -3.36 16.36
CA VAL A 196 -4.61 -4.36 16.79
C VAL A 196 -3.35 -3.71 17.34
N GLY A 197 -2.93 -2.57 16.79
CA GLY A 197 -1.73 -1.85 17.20
C GLY A 197 -1.75 -1.44 18.67
N ILE A 198 -2.91 -0.99 19.17
CA ILE A 198 -3.10 -0.63 20.58
C ILE A 198 -2.89 -1.83 21.51
N PHE A 199 -3.38 -3.01 21.12
CA PHE A 199 -3.21 -4.23 21.92
C PHE A 199 -1.82 -4.85 21.78
N LEU A 200 -1.18 -4.66 20.63
CA LEU A 200 0.15 -5.21 20.37
C LEU A 200 1.21 -4.46 21.18
N ASP A 201 1.14 -3.13 21.23
CA ASP A 201 2.08 -2.30 21.94
C ASP A 201 1.49 -0.91 22.27
N PRO A 202 0.95 -0.73 23.49
CA PRO A 202 0.34 0.54 23.91
C PRO A 202 1.31 1.74 23.92
N LEU A 203 2.63 1.49 23.94
CA LEU A 203 3.66 2.53 23.97
C LEU A 203 4.20 2.86 22.56
N ALA A 204 3.67 2.21 21.52
CA ALA A 204 4.14 2.41 20.16
C ALA A 204 3.66 3.71 19.51
N GLU A 205 2.83 4.49 20.20
CA GLU A 205 2.27 5.75 19.69
C GLU A 205 1.63 5.58 18.31
N THR A 206 0.73 4.59 18.19
CA THR A 206 0.08 4.27 16.91
C THR A 206 -0.81 5.39 16.39
N ALA A 207 -1.09 6.41 17.22
CA ALA A 207 -1.80 7.63 16.85
C ALA A 207 -0.93 8.65 16.08
N GLU A 208 0.39 8.56 16.19
CA GLU A 208 1.32 9.39 15.42
C GLU A 208 1.36 8.92 13.96
N PRO A 209 1.74 9.79 12.99
CA PRO A 209 1.88 9.40 11.59
C PRO A 209 2.83 8.21 11.38
N LEU A 210 3.81 8.04 12.26
CA LEU A 210 4.74 6.92 12.25
C LEU A 210 4.84 6.33 13.65
N SER A 211 4.57 5.03 13.76
CA SER A 211 4.68 4.33 15.03
C SER A 211 6.15 4.13 15.46
N LYS A 212 6.38 4.19 16.77
CA LYS A 212 7.71 4.08 17.38
C LYS A 212 8.31 2.69 17.38
N THR A 213 7.50 1.62 17.36
CA THR A 213 8.05 0.26 17.44
C THR A 213 8.04 -0.47 16.11
N VAL A 214 9.03 -1.36 15.93
CA VAL A 214 9.24 -2.10 14.69
C VAL A 214 8.03 -2.98 14.36
N ALA A 215 7.43 -3.59 15.39
CA ALA A 215 6.33 -4.53 15.24
C ALA A 215 5.05 -3.86 14.69
N THR A 216 4.68 -2.69 15.22
CA THR A 216 3.52 -1.93 14.75
C THR A 216 3.76 -1.32 13.38
N ARG A 217 4.99 -0.92 13.05
CA ARG A 217 5.36 -0.49 11.69
C ARG A 217 5.28 -1.62 10.66
N LEU A 218 5.66 -2.85 11.03
CA LEU A 218 5.43 -4.03 10.19
C LEU A 218 3.93 -4.27 9.99
N LEU A 219 3.17 -4.26 11.10
CA LEU A 219 1.72 -4.44 11.08
C LEU A 219 1.05 -3.43 10.14
N ALA A 220 1.39 -2.14 10.23
CA ALA A 220 0.83 -1.10 9.37
C ALA A 220 1.00 -1.42 7.88
N ARG A 221 2.24 -1.69 7.46
CA ARG A 221 2.59 -1.92 6.04
C ARG A 221 1.97 -3.22 5.52
N MET A 222 1.97 -4.27 6.34
CA MET A 222 1.35 -5.56 6.00
C MET A 222 -0.17 -5.47 5.94
N ALA A 223 -0.82 -4.83 6.91
CA ALA A 223 -2.27 -4.70 6.97
C ALA A 223 -2.82 -3.94 5.75
N VAL A 224 -2.18 -2.83 5.39
CA VAL A 224 -2.56 -2.04 4.20
C VAL A 224 -2.35 -2.84 2.91
N ALA A 225 -1.15 -3.39 2.70
CA ALA A 225 -0.83 -4.07 1.45
C ALA A 225 -1.64 -5.37 1.26
N LEU A 226 -1.81 -6.18 2.32
CA LEU A 226 -2.64 -7.38 2.28
C LEU A 226 -4.12 -7.03 2.17
N GLY A 227 -4.60 -6.00 2.88
CA GLY A 227 -5.98 -5.53 2.78
C GLY A 227 -6.33 -5.14 1.34
N THR A 228 -5.51 -4.30 0.71
CA THR A 228 -5.63 -3.92 -0.71
C THR A 228 -5.63 -5.14 -1.63
N ALA A 229 -4.69 -6.08 -1.45
CA ALA A 229 -4.61 -7.27 -2.29
C ALA A 229 -5.78 -8.23 -2.09
N ALA A 230 -6.28 -8.39 -0.87
CA ALA A 230 -7.38 -9.29 -0.53
C ALA A 230 -8.70 -8.84 -1.13
N THR A 231 -9.04 -7.56 -1.04
CA THR A 231 -10.29 -7.03 -1.65
C THR A 231 -10.24 -7.08 -3.18
N ILE A 232 -9.06 -6.85 -3.77
CA ILE A 232 -8.84 -7.06 -5.21
C ILE A 232 -9.07 -8.53 -5.57
N ALA A 233 -8.46 -9.47 -4.84
CA ALA A 233 -8.60 -10.91 -5.05
C ALA A 233 -10.07 -11.34 -5.00
N LEU A 234 -10.81 -10.95 -3.97
CA LEU A 234 -12.26 -11.21 -3.83
C LEU A 234 -13.07 -10.63 -5.00
N GLY A 235 -12.67 -9.46 -5.51
CA GLY A 235 -13.33 -8.83 -6.66
C GLY A 235 -13.14 -9.57 -7.99
N LEU A 236 -12.09 -10.37 -8.12
CA LEU A 236 -11.76 -11.11 -9.34
C LEU A 236 -12.62 -12.36 -9.52
N ASP A 237 -13.03 -13.00 -8.42
CA ASP A 237 -13.77 -14.27 -8.43
C ASP A 237 -15.23 -14.14 -8.91
N GLY A 238 -15.76 -12.92 -8.97
CA GLY A 238 -17.15 -12.65 -9.35
C GLY A 238 -17.45 -12.55 -10.85
N THR A 239 -16.50 -12.85 -11.76
CA THR A 239 -16.76 -12.77 -13.22
C THR A 239 -17.02 -14.17 -13.78
N PRO A 240 -18.26 -14.51 -14.19
CA PRO A 240 -18.56 -15.83 -14.74
C PRO A 240 -17.71 -16.11 -15.98
N PRO A 241 -16.97 -17.23 -16.02
CA PRO A 241 -16.20 -17.62 -17.19
C PRO A 241 -17.14 -18.15 -18.27
N GLY A 242 -17.83 -17.28 -19.01
CA GLY A 242 -18.63 -17.76 -20.14
C GLY A 242 -19.87 -16.99 -20.54
N GLY A 243 -19.96 -15.68 -20.28
CA GLY A 243 -20.90 -14.86 -21.03
C GLY A 243 -20.45 -14.78 -22.49
N THR A 244 -20.82 -15.76 -23.31
CA THR A 244 -20.65 -15.73 -24.76
C THR A 244 -21.29 -14.44 -25.27
N ARG A 245 -20.47 -13.43 -25.58
CA ARG A 245 -20.95 -12.32 -26.39
C ARG A 245 -21.28 -12.92 -27.75
N THR A 246 -22.57 -13.17 -27.99
CA THR A 246 -23.04 -13.44 -29.34
C THR A 246 -22.66 -12.24 -30.20
N PRO A 247 -21.88 -12.43 -31.28
CA PRO A 247 -21.62 -11.35 -32.21
C PRO A 247 -22.96 -10.88 -32.79
N LYS A 248 -23.19 -9.56 -32.75
CA LYS A 248 -24.24 -8.90 -33.54
C LYS A 248 -23.68 -8.57 -34.91
#